data_AF-A0AAU1IBJ6-F1
#
_entry.id   AF-A0AAU1IBJ6-F1
#
_cell.length_a   1.000
_cell.length_b   1.000
_cell.length_c   1.000
_cell.angle_alpha   90.00
_cell.angle_beta   90.00
_cell.angle_gamma   90.00
#
_symmetry.space_group_name_H-M   'P 1'
#
loop_
_entity.id
_entity.type
_entity.pdbx_description
1 polymer ?
#
loop_
_entity_poly.entity_id
_entity_poly.type
_entity_poly.pdbx_seq_one_letter_code
_entity_poly.pdbx_strand_id
1 'polypeptide(L)'
;MNSSPGARRAVQIKRRRTDLKTGKTAVKTVYAVTNLTAEQATACQLAELVRDHWKIEALRHARDTTVAEDASQLRTGNTPRAMATWSNLTIGALRTAGVENIV
;
A
#
# COMPACT_ATOMS: atom_id res chain seq x y z
N MET A 1 -22.56 0.88 -14.59
CA MET A 1 -21.71 1.72 -13.69
C MET A 1 -22.37 1.71 -12.33
N ASN A 2 -21.87 0.92 -11.39
CA ASN A 2 -22.48 0.81 -10.06
C ASN A 2 -22.02 2.01 -9.21
N SER A 3 -22.83 3.05 -9.17
CA SER A 3 -22.67 4.20 -8.29
C SER A 3 -22.83 3.75 -6.83
N SER A 4 -21.76 3.84 -6.05
CA SER A 4 -21.79 3.58 -4.61
C SER A 4 -22.82 4.49 -3.93
N PRO A 5 -23.91 3.97 -3.33
CA PRO A 5 -24.88 4.80 -2.64
C PRO A 5 -24.21 5.38 -1.40
N GLY A 6 -23.91 6.68 -1.43
CA GLY A 6 -23.24 7.40 -0.33
C GLY A 6 -21.99 8.20 -0.71
N ALA A 7 -21.50 8.05 -1.95
CA ALA A 7 -20.39 8.84 -2.47
C ALA A 7 -20.71 10.35 -2.46
N ARG A 8 -20.07 11.10 -1.56
CA ARG A 8 -20.34 12.54 -1.38
C ARG A 8 -19.30 13.45 -2.02
N ARG A 9 -18.07 12.97 -2.26
CA ARG A 9 -16.96 13.80 -2.76
C ARG A 9 -16.02 13.02 -3.67
N ALA A 10 -15.50 13.72 -4.68
CA ALA A 10 -14.36 13.29 -5.47
C ALA A 10 -13.10 14.02 -4.99
N VAL A 11 -11.97 13.31 -4.95
CA VAL A 11 -10.66 13.82 -4.53
C VAL A 11 -9.67 13.61 -5.67
N GLN A 12 -8.98 14.67 -6.07
CA GLN A 12 -7.86 14.58 -7.00
C GLN A 12 -6.53 14.60 -6.22
N ILE A 13 -5.73 13.56 -6.39
CA ILE A 13 -4.45 13.38 -5.71
C ILE A 13 -3.35 13.43 -6.76
N LYS A 14 -2.45 14.40 -6.65
CA LYS A 14 -1.25 14.48 -7.50
C LYS A 14 -0.06 13.93 -6.72
N ARG A 15 0.49 12.81 -7.19
CA ARG A 15 1.70 12.19 -6.62
C ARG A 15 2.89 12.48 -7.51
N ARG A 16 3.94 13.05 -6.93
CA ARG A 16 5.27 13.15 -7.56
C ARG A 16 6.14 12.02 -7.04
N ARG A 17 6.80 11.28 -7.93
CA ARG A 17 7.80 10.26 -7.59
C ARG A 17 9.08 10.59 -8.34
N THR A 18 10.18 10.65 -7.62
CA THR A 18 11.51 10.74 -8.20
C THR A 18 12.17 9.38 -8.11
N ASP A 19 12.64 8.87 -9.24
CA ASP A 19 13.50 7.71 -9.27
C ASP A 19 14.91 8.12 -8.85
N LEU A 20 15.43 7.52 -7.76
CA LEU A 20 16.72 7.92 -7.19
C LEU A 20 17.92 7.47 -8.04
N LYS A 21 17.75 6.44 -8.89
CA LYS A 21 18.85 5.93 -9.74
C LYS A 21 19.00 6.76 -11.01
N THR A 22 17.89 7.23 -11.57
CA THR A 22 17.84 7.94 -12.86
C THR A 22 17.57 9.44 -12.72
N GLY A 23 17.20 9.92 -11.53
CA GLY A 23 16.80 11.31 -11.26
C GLY A 23 15.46 11.71 -11.89
N LYS A 24 14.81 10.83 -12.65
CA LYS A 24 13.60 11.14 -13.39
C LYS A 24 12.43 11.33 -12.44
N THR A 25 11.73 12.44 -12.61
CA THR A 25 10.52 12.75 -11.85
C THR A 25 9.29 12.44 -12.69
N ALA A 26 8.40 11.61 -12.16
CA ALA A 26 7.08 11.33 -12.73
C ALA A 26 5.98 11.93 -11.85
N VAL A 27 4.97 12.52 -12.48
CA VAL A 27 3.75 12.99 -11.80
C VAL A 27 2.58 12.11 -12.23
N LYS A 28 1.88 11.53 -11.26
CA LYS A 28 0.67 10.73 -11.47
C LYS A 28 -0.51 11.40 -10.80
N THR A 29 -1.59 11.59 -11.55
CA THR A 29 -2.87 12.06 -11.01
C THR A 29 -3.76 10.84 -10.76
N VAL A 30 -4.32 10.75 -9.55
CA VAL A 30 -5.24 9.70 -9.12
C VAL A 30 -6.53 10.37 -8.67
N TYR A 31 -7.67 9.80 -9.04
CA TYR A 31 -8.98 10.22 -8.57
C TYR A 31 -9.52 9.19 -7.58
N ALA A 32 -10.01 9.66 -6.44
CA ALA A 32 -10.64 8.84 -5.42
C ALA A 32 -12.03 9.40 -5.09
N VAL A 33 -12.91 8.55 -4.57
CA VAL A 33 -14.24 8.93 -4.11
C VAL A 33 -14.35 8.62 -2.63
N THR A 34 -14.96 9.51 -1.86
CA THR A 34 -15.16 9.33 -0.42
C THR A 34 -16.57 9.74 0.00
N ASN A 35 -17.05 9.11 1.06
CA ASN A 35 -18.31 9.44 1.72
C ASN A 35 -18.10 10.50 2.83
N LEU A 36 -16.84 10.83 3.16
CA LEU A 36 -16.48 11.83 4.17
C LEU A 36 -16.86 13.25 3.71
N THR A 37 -17.38 14.06 4.63
CA THR A 37 -17.65 15.50 4.42
C THR A 37 -16.43 16.37 4.70
N ALA A 38 -16.52 17.69 4.43
CA ALA A 38 -15.42 18.66 4.64
C ALA A 38 -15.11 18.79 6.12
N GLU A 39 -16.17 18.73 6.93
CA GLU A 39 -16.11 18.84 8.37
C GLU A 39 -15.49 17.56 8.97
N GLN A 40 -15.69 16.40 8.33
CA GLN A 40 -15.16 15.12 8.80
C GLN A 40 -13.69 14.90 8.45
N ALA A 41 -13.24 15.39 7.30
CA ALA A 41 -11.85 15.24 6.89
C ALA A 41 -11.37 16.39 6.00
N THR A 42 -10.28 17.01 6.42
CA THR A 42 -9.52 17.98 5.61
C THR A 42 -8.77 17.29 4.48
N ALA A 43 -8.31 18.06 3.49
CA ALA A 43 -7.48 17.54 2.40
C ALA A 43 -6.18 16.89 2.90
N CYS A 44 -5.59 17.40 3.98
CA CYS A 44 -4.38 16.83 4.60
C CYS A 44 -4.67 15.45 5.19
N GLN A 45 -5.74 15.32 5.96
CA GLN A 45 -6.16 14.03 6.54
C GLN A 45 -6.52 13.01 5.46
N LEU A 46 -7.18 13.44 4.37
CA LEU A 46 -7.44 12.55 3.23
C LEU A 46 -6.13 12.08 2.58
N ALA A 47 -5.13 12.95 2.45
CA ALA A 47 -3.82 12.57 1.92
C ALA A 47 -3.09 11.58 2.85
N GLU A 48 -3.19 11.75 4.17
CA GLU A 48 -2.65 10.82 5.16
C GLU A 48 -3.33 9.45 5.08
N LEU A 49 -4.65 9.41 5.06
CA LEU A 49 -5.42 8.16 4.89
C LEU A 49 -5.03 7.42 3.61
N VAL A 50 -4.85 8.15 2.50
CA VAL A 50 -4.38 7.56 1.25
C VAL A 50 -2.96 7.01 1.41
N ARG A 51 -2.04 7.74 2.04
CA ARG A 51 -0.67 7.25 2.29
C ARG A 51 -0.68 6.01 3.20
N ASP A 52 -1.50 5.98 4.22
CA ASP A 52 -1.63 4.83 5.12
C ASP A 52 -2.20 3.61 4.40
N HIS A 53 -3.18 3.81 3.53
CA HIS A 53 -3.69 2.75 2.67
C HIS A 53 -2.58 2.17 1.77
N TRP A 54 -1.71 3.01 1.21
CA TRP A 54 -0.56 2.55 0.42
C TRP A 54 0.42 1.67 1.19
N LYS A 55 0.51 1.79 2.53
CA LYS A 55 1.38 0.92 3.35
C LYS A 55 0.95 -0.55 3.27
N ILE A 56 -0.34 -0.83 3.04
CA ILE A 56 -0.86 -2.19 2.86
C ILE A 56 -0.32 -2.78 1.55
N GLU A 57 -0.36 -2.00 0.48
CA GLU A 57 0.15 -2.44 -0.82
C GLU A 57 1.67 -2.58 -0.83
N ALA A 58 2.39 -1.69 -0.14
CA ALA A 58 3.84 -1.82 0.04
C ALA A 58 4.20 -3.11 0.80
N LEU A 59 3.44 -3.48 1.83
CA LEU A 59 3.62 -4.76 2.54
C LEU A 59 3.37 -5.94 1.61
N ARG A 60 2.30 -5.91 0.81
CA ARG A 60 2.02 -6.95 -0.19
C ARG A 60 3.19 -7.09 -1.16
N HIS A 61 3.64 -5.98 -1.74
CA HIS A 61 4.74 -5.97 -2.70
C HIS A 61 6.02 -6.59 -2.11
N ALA A 62 6.41 -6.22 -0.88
CA ALA A 62 7.59 -6.78 -0.22
C ALA A 62 7.49 -8.30 -0.01
N ARG A 63 6.30 -8.85 0.23
CA ARG A 63 6.11 -10.31 0.30
C ARG A 63 6.30 -10.96 -1.05
N ASP A 64 5.70 -10.39 -2.08
CA ASP A 64 5.74 -10.96 -3.43
C ASP A 64 7.16 -10.91 -4.01
N THR A 65 7.91 -9.82 -3.78
CA THR A 65 9.24 -9.63 -4.35
C THR A 65 10.38 -10.04 -3.42
N THR A 66 10.47 -9.47 -2.22
CA THR A 66 11.61 -9.69 -1.32
C THR A 66 11.55 -11.04 -0.63
N VAL A 67 10.35 -11.47 -0.20
CA VAL A 67 10.14 -12.80 0.41
C VAL A 67 9.84 -13.87 -0.65
N ALA A 68 9.66 -13.46 -1.92
CA ALA A 68 9.37 -14.33 -3.04
C ALA A 68 8.14 -15.24 -2.81
N GLU A 69 7.11 -14.72 -2.14
CA GLU A 69 5.89 -15.47 -1.79
C GLU A 69 5.23 -16.08 -3.03
N ASP A 70 5.15 -15.33 -4.13
CA ASP A 70 4.59 -15.79 -5.41
C ASP A 70 5.38 -16.96 -6.03
N ALA A 71 6.69 -17.01 -5.80
CA ALA A 71 7.56 -18.07 -6.32
C ALA A 71 7.51 -19.35 -5.46
N SER A 72 6.93 -19.30 -4.26
CA SER A 72 6.80 -20.47 -3.38
C SER A 72 5.91 -21.53 -4.00
N GLN A 73 6.37 -22.79 -4.00
CA GLN A 73 5.62 -23.95 -4.50
C GLN A 73 4.85 -24.71 -3.41
N LEU A 74 4.92 -24.24 -2.15
CA LEU A 74 4.19 -24.86 -1.05
C LEU A 74 2.68 -24.64 -1.24
N ARG A 75 1.93 -25.73 -1.41
CA ARG A 75 0.48 -25.70 -1.73
C ARG A 75 -0.37 -26.67 -0.91
N THR A 76 0.24 -27.47 -0.02
CA THR A 76 -0.45 -28.55 0.69
C THR A 76 -0.85 -28.16 2.11
N GLY A 77 -2.05 -28.58 2.52
CA GLY A 77 -2.55 -28.38 3.89
C GLY A 77 -2.51 -26.91 4.32
N ASN A 78 -2.03 -26.66 5.54
CA ASN A 78 -1.96 -25.31 6.12
C ASN A 78 -0.63 -24.57 5.82
N THR A 79 0.21 -25.12 4.92
CA THR A 79 1.55 -24.57 4.64
C THR A 79 1.54 -23.15 4.04
N PRO A 80 0.62 -22.76 3.13
CA PRO A 80 0.60 -21.39 2.61
C PRO A 80 0.29 -20.36 3.71
N ARG A 81 -0.61 -20.69 4.64
CA ARG A 81 -0.97 -19.81 5.76
C ARG A 81 0.15 -19.67 6.78
N ALA A 82 0.84 -20.78 7.08
CA ALA A 82 2.02 -20.76 7.93
C ALA A 82 3.11 -19.87 7.32
N MET A 83 3.39 -20.02 6.02
CA MET A 83 4.36 -19.20 5.31
C MET A 83 4.01 -17.72 5.32
N ALA A 84 2.75 -17.35 5.06
CA ALA A 84 2.31 -15.95 5.14
C ALA A 84 2.55 -15.34 6.55
N THR A 85 2.41 -16.15 7.60
CA THR A 85 2.69 -15.73 8.98
C THR A 85 4.19 -15.49 9.20
N TRP A 86 5.03 -16.41 8.71
CA TRP A 86 6.49 -16.24 8.75
C TRP A 86 6.97 -15.05 7.93
N SER A 87 6.41 -14.81 6.74
CA SER A 87 6.70 -13.64 5.91
C SER A 87 6.37 -12.34 6.65
N ASN A 88 5.17 -12.25 7.24
CA ASN A 88 4.76 -11.08 8.02
C ASN A 88 5.67 -10.86 9.24
N LEU A 89 6.04 -11.93 9.94
CA LEU A 89 6.95 -11.85 11.09
C LEU A 89 8.35 -11.35 10.68
N THR A 90 8.88 -11.87 9.57
CA THR A 90 10.18 -11.47 9.03
C THR A 90 10.19 -9.99 8.66
N ILE A 91 9.17 -9.53 7.93
CA ILE A 91 9.04 -8.11 7.56
C ILE A 91 8.89 -7.24 8.81
N GLY A 92 8.10 -7.68 9.80
CA GLY A 92 7.94 -6.98 11.07
C GLY A 92 9.25 -6.85 11.84
N ALA A 93 10.02 -7.94 11.93
CA ALA A 93 11.32 -7.93 12.61
C ALA A 93 12.33 -6.99 11.92
N LEU A 94 12.38 -6.99 10.58
CA LEU A 94 13.23 -6.07 9.81
C LEU A 94 12.86 -4.61 10.08
N ARG A 95 11.57 -4.28 10.14
CA ARG A 95 11.12 -2.92 10.49
C ARG A 95 11.52 -2.52 11.91
N THR A 96 11.36 -3.42 12.89
CA THR A 96 11.82 -3.17 14.27
C THR A 96 13.33 -2.99 14.35
N ALA A 97 14.09 -3.66 13.49
CA ALA A 97 15.54 -3.49 13.37
C ALA A 97 15.96 -2.21 12.63
N GLY A 98 15.02 -1.35 12.23
CA GLY A 98 15.30 -0.07 11.56
C GLY A 98 15.48 -0.17 10.05
N VAL A 99 15.14 -1.31 9.42
CA VAL A 99 15.15 -1.42 7.96
C VAL A 99 13.91 -0.73 7.40
N GLU A 100 14.09 0.49 6.91
CA GLU A 100 12.99 1.31 6.38
C GLU A 100 12.55 0.91 4.97
N ASN A 101 13.44 0.27 4.20
CA ASN A 101 13.18 -0.10 2.82
C ASN A 101 13.38 -1.60 2.60
N ILE A 102 12.28 -2.31 2.39
CA ILE A 102 12.21 -3.76 2.18
C ILE A 102 11.59 -3.97 0.79
N VAL A 103 12.39 -3.68 -0.25
CA VAL A 103 12.02 -3.79 -1.68
C VAL A 103 13.23 -4.15 -2.53
#